data_AF-A0A9D1HS33-F1
#
_entry.id   AF-A0A9D1HS33-F1
#
_cell.length_a   1.000
_cell.length_b   1.000
_cell.length_c   1.000
_cell.angle_alpha   90.00
_cell.angle_beta   90.00
_cell.angle_gamma   90.00
#
_symmetry.space_group_name_H-M   'P 1'
#
loop_
_entity.id
_entity.type
_entity.pdbx_description
1 polymer ?
#
loop_
_entity_poly.entity_id
_entity_poly.type
_entity_poly.pdbx_seq_one_letter_code
_entity_poly.pdbx_strand_id
1 'polypeptide(L)'
;MAKIRLVCEQCGGNIILDSSHEIGTCENCLSQFVIKQDQIVQQITQNITKHVYGYEGKDVEELLKDGYILSDLRDYQQANAKFYQAIKIEPNCWSAWLGYASTGGNRQEYLGMVPAYQRAYRLASTEKEKVDTFVDMTEYFKDHDVRGVFVRAFNMATDQERSRIFNLVDGVIGRDDSEIANLAVDLCPEDWRAVFAYAKVRQIRARWCQLEGGFFKGGSLPKPAQEVVDIFVRAYQLAKNEQGNSTERIEKHIEKLSHDQSYQVFVNELRKAIKRVK
;
A
#
# COMPACT_ATOMS: atom_id res chain seq x y z
N MET A 1 -5.57 -37.58 -40.71
CA MET A 1 -5.51 -36.40 -39.82
C MET A 1 -4.25 -35.62 -40.18
N ALA A 2 -4.40 -34.38 -40.63
CA ALA A 2 -3.28 -33.57 -41.09
C ALA A 2 -2.39 -33.16 -39.90
N LYS A 3 -1.12 -33.58 -39.91
CA LYS A 3 -0.11 -33.14 -38.94
C LYS A 3 0.29 -31.71 -39.32
N ILE A 4 -0.30 -30.72 -38.66
CA ILE A 4 0.12 -29.32 -38.82
C ILE A 4 1.56 -29.21 -38.31
N ARG A 5 2.49 -28.82 -39.18
CA ARG A 5 3.88 -28.51 -38.81
C ARG A 5 3.98 -27.00 -38.62
N LEU A 6 4.18 -26.58 -37.39
CA LEU A 6 4.37 -25.17 -37.03
C LEU A 6 5.87 -24.92 -36.84
N VAL A 7 6.38 -23.84 -37.45
CA VAL A 7 7.79 -23.46 -37.46
C VAL A 7 7.92 -22.06 -36.85
N CYS A 8 8.89 -21.88 -35.97
CA CYS A 8 9.14 -20.60 -35.30
C CYS A 8 9.62 -19.55 -36.29
N GLU A 9 8.87 -18.47 -36.46
CA GLU A 9 9.23 -17.37 -37.35
C GLU A 9 10.50 -16.62 -36.93
N GLN A 10 10.91 -16.76 -35.66
CA GLN A 10 12.11 -16.10 -35.16
C GLN A 10 13.40 -16.90 -35.36
N CYS A 11 13.36 -18.23 -35.28
CA CYS A 11 14.59 -19.04 -35.35
C CYS A 11 14.51 -20.26 -36.28
N GLY A 12 13.35 -20.52 -36.89
CA GLY A 12 13.13 -21.65 -37.78
C GLY A 12 12.98 -23.03 -37.11
N GLY A 13 13.03 -23.11 -35.77
CA GLY A 13 12.86 -24.37 -35.03
C GLY A 13 11.40 -24.86 -34.97
N ASN A 14 11.14 -26.15 -34.72
CA ASN A 14 9.75 -26.63 -34.63
C ASN A 14 9.07 -26.15 -33.35
N ILE A 15 7.75 -25.99 -33.43
CA ILE A 15 6.92 -25.61 -32.29
C ILE A 15 6.15 -26.85 -31.80
N ILE A 16 6.31 -27.15 -30.51
CA ILE A 16 5.62 -28.24 -29.81
C ILE A 16 4.42 -27.65 -29.08
N LEU A 17 3.24 -28.23 -29.29
CA LEU A 17 2.01 -27.81 -28.63
C LEU A 17 1.81 -28.54 -27.31
N ASP A 18 1.26 -27.84 -26.33
CA ASP A 18 0.78 -28.47 -25.11
C ASP A 18 -0.51 -29.28 -25.36
N SER A 19 -0.98 -30.00 -24.34
CA SER A 19 -2.17 -30.85 -24.45
C SER A 19 -3.47 -30.07 -24.67
N SER A 20 -3.50 -28.77 -24.33
CA SER A 20 -4.64 -27.89 -24.54
C SER A 20 -4.72 -27.37 -25.99
N HIS A 21 -3.61 -27.41 -26.72
CA HIS A 21 -3.43 -26.84 -28.06
C HIS A 21 -3.63 -25.30 -28.13
N GLU A 22 -3.64 -24.62 -26.98
CA GLU A 22 -3.77 -23.16 -26.89
C GLU A 22 -2.40 -22.47 -26.79
N ILE A 23 -1.37 -23.20 -26.37
CA ILE A 23 -0.01 -22.69 -26.18
C ILE A 23 1.00 -23.61 -26.88
N GLY A 24 1.83 -23.02 -27.74
CA GLY A 24 2.93 -23.69 -28.43
C GLY A 24 4.28 -23.13 -28.01
N THR A 25 5.28 -23.99 -27.81
CA THR A 25 6.65 -23.58 -27.44
C THR A 25 7.64 -24.01 -28.51
N CYS A 26 8.50 -23.10 -28.97
CA CYS A 26 9.58 -23.47 -29.89
C CYS A 26 10.64 -24.31 -29.16
N GLU A 27 10.94 -25.50 -29.67
CA GLU A 27 11.92 -26.39 -29.06
C GLU A 27 13.37 -25.87 -29.11
N ASN A 28 13.64 -24.87 -29.97
CA ASN A 28 14.98 -24.35 -30.21
C ASN A 28 15.27 -23.03 -29.48
N CYS A 29 14.36 -22.05 -29.57
CA CYS A 29 14.54 -20.76 -28.88
C CYS A 29 13.64 -20.58 -27.64
N LEU A 30 12.83 -21.58 -27.30
CA LEU A 30 11.96 -21.63 -26.12
C LEU A 30 10.90 -20.52 -26.03
N SER A 31 10.74 -19.73 -27.09
CA SER A 31 9.69 -18.72 -27.16
C SER A 31 8.32 -19.39 -27.13
N GLN A 32 7.43 -18.87 -26.29
CA GLN A 32 6.06 -19.33 -26.15
C GLN A 32 5.13 -18.47 -27.01
N PHE A 33 4.19 -19.14 -27.68
CA PHE A 33 3.22 -18.56 -28.58
C PHE A 33 1.83 -18.99 -28.14
N VAL A 34 0.95 -18.03 -27.89
CA VAL A 34 -0.48 -18.30 -27.70
C VAL A 34 -1.09 -18.45 -29.09
N ILE A 35 -1.73 -19.58 -29.35
CA ILE A 35 -2.53 -19.77 -30.57
C ILE A 35 -3.81 -18.96 -30.39
N LYS A 36 -3.75 -17.69 -30.82
CA LYS A 36 -4.84 -16.73 -30.64
C LYS A 36 -6.12 -17.22 -31.31
N GLN A 37 -7.23 -17.18 -30.57
CA GLN A 37 -8.53 -17.00 -31.22
C GLN A 37 -8.44 -15.75 -32.11
N ASP A 38 -8.89 -15.91 -33.35
CA ASP A 38 -8.67 -14.97 -34.43
C ASP A 38 -9.12 -13.55 -34.03
N GLN A 39 -8.32 -12.55 -34.40
CA GLN A 39 -8.60 -11.13 -34.18
C GLN A 39 -9.94 -10.72 -34.82
N ILE A 40 -10.32 -11.46 -35.86
CA ILE A 40 -11.63 -11.41 -36.52
C ILE A 40 -12.77 -11.81 -35.57
N VAL A 41 -12.60 -12.87 -34.75
CA VAL A 41 -13.62 -13.31 -33.79
C VAL A 41 -13.77 -12.32 -32.64
N GLN A 42 -12.67 -11.71 -32.17
CA GLN A 42 -12.72 -10.60 -31.21
C GLN A 42 -13.45 -9.38 -31.79
N GLN A 43 -13.10 -8.94 -33.00
CA GLN A 43 -13.78 -7.83 -33.68
C GLN A 43 -15.25 -8.13 -33.96
N ILE A 44 -15.59 -9.36 -34.35
CA ILE A 44 -16.98 -9.79 -34.55
C ILE A 44 -17.74 -9.76 -33.23
N THR A 45 -17.16 -10.27 -32.14
CA THR A 45 -17.80 -10.26 -30.81
C THR A 45 -18.01 -8.82 -30.32
N GLN A 46 -17.03 -7.94 -30.50
CA GLN A 46 -17.12 -6.50 -30.20
C GLN A 46 -18.19 -5.81 -31.05
N ASN A 47 -18.22 -6.06 -32.37
CA ASN A 47 -19.19 -5.48 -33.29
C ASN A 47 -20.62 -5.99 -33.04
N ILE A 48 -20.80 -7.28 -32.76
CA ILE A 48 -22.10 -7.85 -32.40
C ILE A 48 -22.60 -7.24 -31.10
N THR A 49 -21.73 -7.08 -30.09
CA THR A 49 -22.10 -6.42 -28.83
C THR A 49 -22.52 -4.96 -29.08
N LYS A 50 -21.81 -4.25 -29.96
CA LYS A 50 -22.13 -2.88 -30.37
C LYS A 50 -23.47 -2.74 -31.11
N HIS A 51 -23.79 -3.71 -31.96
CA HIS A 51 -25.01 -3.72 -32.78
C HIS A 51 -26.24 -4.27 -32.06
N VAL A 52 -26.10 -5.29 -31.21
CA VAL A 52 -27.22 -5.93 -30.49
C VAL A 52 -27.69 -5.07 -29.32
N TYR A 53 -26.77 -4.39 -28.63
CA TYR A 53 -27.08 -3.57 -27.46
C TYR A 53 -27.13 -2.05 -27.74
N GLY A 54 -26.82 -1.62 -28.98
CA GLY A 54 -26.80 -0.20 -29.36
C GLY A 54 -25.79 0.60 -28.55
N TYR A 55 -24.50 0.43 -28.82
CA TYR A 55 -23.44 1.10 -28.05
C TYR A 55 -22.85 2.29 -28.81
N GLU A 56 -23.21 3.50 -28.37
CA GLU A 56 -22.49 4.75 -28.64
C GLU A 56 -21.40 5.05 -27.58
N GLY A 57 -21.11 4.10 -26.68
CA GLY A 57 -20.16 4.26 -25.57
C GLY A 57 -18.78 3.65 -25.83
N LYS A 58 -17.76 4.25 -25.21
CA LYS A 58 -16.39 3.74 -25.07
C LYS A 58 -16.38 2.31 -24.48
N ASP A 59 -15.51 1.42 -24.95
CA ASP A 59 -15.35 0.09 -24.33
C ASP A 59 -14.61 0.18 -22.98
N VAL A 60 -14.59 -0.93 -22.21
CA VAL A 60 -13.99 -0.95 -20.85
C VAL A 60 -12.52 -0.50 -20.89
N GLU A 61 -11.76 -0.94 -21.88
CA GLU A 61 -10.34 -0.60 -22.02
C GLU A 61 -10.14 0.90 -22.26
N GLU A 62 -10.96 1.52 -23.13
CA GLU A 62 -10.92 2.95 -23.36
C GLU A 62 -11.35 3.76 -22.12
N LEU A 63 -12.35 3.29 -21.37
CA LEU A 63 -12.76 3.90 -20.10
C LEU A 63 -11.65 3.84 -19.04
N LEU A 64 -10.95 2.71 -18.94
CA LEU A 64 -9.81 2.56 -18.03
C LEU A 64 -8.68 3.51 -18.43
N LYS A 65 -8.32 3.55 -19.72
CA LYS A 65 -7.27 4.43 -20.24
C LYS A 65 -7.60 5.90 -19.97
N ASP A 66 -8.82 6.34 -20.29
CA ASP A 66 -9.31 7.68 -19.97
C ASP A 66 -9.20 7.96 -18.46
N GLY A 67 -9.65 7.01 -17.63
CA GLY A 67 -9.63 7.11 -16.17
C GLY A 67 -8.21 7.33 -15.64
N TYR A 68 -7.24 6.55 -16.12
CA TYR A 68 -5.84 6.70 -15.72
C TYR A 68 -5.22 8.03 -16.20
N ILE A 69 -5.48 8.44 -17.44
CA ILE A 69 -5.04 9.75 -17.95
C ILE A 69 -5.60 10.89 -17.09
N LEU A 70 -6.88 10.82 -16.72
CA LEU A 70 -7.51 11.83 -15.86
C LEU A 70 -6.94 11.81 -14.44
N SER A 71 -6.63 10.63 -13.89
CA SER A 71 -5.94 10.50 -12.59
C SER A 71 -4.55 11.13 -12.62
N ASP A 72 -3.78 10.94 -13.69
CA ASP A 72 -2.46 11.56 -13.89
C ASP A 72 -2.56 13.10 -13.96
N LEU A 73 -3.65 13.59 -14.56
CA LEU A 73 -4.02 15.01 -14.58
C LEU A 73 -4.63 15.51 -13.26
N ARG A 74 -4.74 14.65 -12.23
CA ARG A 74 -5.36 14.91 -10.93
C ARG A 74 -6.85 15.29 -11.00
N ASP A 75 -7.51 15.00 -12.11
CA ASP A 75 -8.96 15.11 -12.23
C ASP A 75 -9.63 13.83 -11.70
N TYR A 76 -9.50 13.63 -10.39
CA TYR A 76 -9.99 12.43 -9.74
C TYR A 76 -11.52 12.30 -9.83
N GLN A 77 -12.26 13.39 -10.00
CA GLN A 77 -13.72 13.32 -10.11
C GLN A 77 -14.13 12.71 -11.44
N GLN A 78 -13.56 13.17 -12.55
CA GLN A 78 -13.84 12.59 -13.87
C GLN A 78 -13.23 11.19 -13.99
N ALA A 79 -12.03 10.97 -13.47
CA ALA A 79 -11.41 9.64 -13.43
C ALA A 79 -12.30 8.62 -12.71
N ASN A 80 -12.80 8.97 -11.52
CA ASN A 80 -13.71 8.13 -10.75
C ASN A 80 -14.97 7.76 -11.55
N ALA A 81 -15.56 8.72 -12.27
CA ALA A 81 -16.72 8.47 -13.11
C ALA A 81 -16.42 7.48 -14.25
N LYS A 82 -15.22 7.54 -14.86
CA LYS A 82 -14.78 6.58 -15.89
C LYS A 82 -14.62 5.18 -15.33
N PHE A 83 -13.94 5.03 -14.20
CA PHE A 83 -13.80 3.75 -13.54
C PHE A 83 -15.15 3.17 -13.10
N TYR A 84 -16.07 4.00 -12.61
CA TYR A 84 -17.42 3.57 -12.27
C TYR A 84 -18.23 3.12 -13.50
N GLN A 85 -18.10 3.79 -14.64
CA GLN A 85 -18.68 3.33 -15.90
C GLN A 85 -18.10 1.98 -16.33
N ALA A 86 -16.78 1.80 -16.22
CA ALA A 86 -16.13 0.53 -16.50
C ALA A 86 -16.66 -0.61 -15.61
N ILE A 87 -16.85 -0.36 -14.30
CA ILE A 87 -17.46 -1.32 -13.36
C ILE A 87 -18.89 -1.71 -13.78
N LYS A 88 -19.70 -0.78 -14.31
CA LYS A 88 -21.07 -1.08 -14.77
C LYS A 88 -21.09 -2.03 -15.97
N ILE A 89 -20.08 -1.95 -16.83
CA ILE A 89 -19.96 -2.78 -18.03
C ILE A 89 -19.32 -4.13 -17.66
N GLU A 90 -18.24 -4.11 -16.89
CA GLU A 90 -17.52 -5.31 -16.43
C GLU A 90 -17.34 -5.29 -14.90
N PRO A 91 -18.31 -5.85 -14.14
CA PRO A 91 -18.30 -5.80 -12.66
C PRO A 91 -17.15 -6.57 -11.99
N ASN A 92 -16.41 -7.38 -12.74
CA ASN A 92 -15.29 -8.18 -12.27
C ASN A 92 -13.92 -7.65 -12.75
N CYS A 93 -13.87 -6.48 -13.39
CA CYS A 93 -12.62 -5.86 -13.82
C CYS A 93 -11.84 -5.31 -12.61
N TRP A 94 -10.73 -5.98 -12.25
CA TRP A 94 -9.87 -5.55 -11.14
C TRP A 94 -9.39 -4.10 -11.29
N SER A 95 -8.88 -3.74 -12.47
CA SER A 95 -8.33 -2.40 -12.75
C SER A 95 -9.37 -1.29 -12.59
N ALA A 96 -10.63 -1.56 -12.96
CA ALA A 96 -11.73 -0.62 -12.77
C ALA A 96 -12.03 -0.39 -11.27
N TRP A 97 -12.06 -1.46 -10.47
CA TRP A 97 -12.27 -1.37 -9.03
C TRP A 97 -11.13 -0.69 -8.29
N LEU A 98 -9.87 -0.99 -8.68
CA LEU A 98 -8.72 -0.30 -8.13
C LEU A 98 -8.79 1.19 -8.44
N GLY A 99 -8.92 1.57 -9.72
CA GLY A 99 -8.99 2.98 -10.11
C GLY A 99 -10.16 3.72 -9.45
N TYR A 100 -11.32 3.06 -9.29
CA TYR A 100 -12.46 3.62 -8.56
C TYR A 100 -12.12 3.89 -7.09
N ALA A 101 -11.43 2.96 -6.41
CA ALA A 101 -10.99 3.13 -5.03
C ALA A 101 -9.94 4.25 -4.88
N SER A 102 -8.90 4.25 -5.74
CA SER A 102 -7.83 5.26 -5.76
C SER A 102 -8.35 6.69 -5.95
N THR A 103 -9.48 6.82 -6.65
CA THR A 103 -10.09 8.12 -6.96
C THR A 103 -11.21 8.52 -5.98
N GLY A 104 -11.30 7.84 -4.83
CA GLY A 104 -12.15 8.20 -3.70
C GLY A 104 -13.41 7.34 -3.54
N GLY A 105 -13.61 6.31 -4.37
CA GLY A 105 -14.75 5.41 -4.29
C GLY A 105 -16.10 6.13 -4.31
N ASN A 106 -17.07 5.63 -3.55
CA ASN A 106 -18.35 6.32 -3.39
C ASN A 106 -18.19 7.55 -2.50
N ARG A 107 -18.03 8.72 -3.12
CA ARG A 107 -17.82 10.00 -2.41
C ARG A 107 -19.00 10.47 -1.58
N GLN A 108 -20.18 9.85 -1.70
CA GLN A 108 -21.33 10.16 -0.84
C GLN A 108 -21.20 9.53 0.55
N GLU A 109 -20.34 8.53 0.70
CA GLU A 109 -20.17 7.78 1.94
C GLU A 109 -18.82 8.09 2.59
N TYR A 110 -18.83 8.23 3.92
CA TYR A 110 -17.59 8.30 4.68
C TYR A 110 -16.79 7.01 4.48
N LEU A 111 -15.53 7.16 4.05
CA LEU A 111 -14.64 6.05 3.67
C LEU A 111 -15.18 5.17 2.52
N GLY A 112 -15.92 5.75 1.57
CA GLY A 112 -16.50 5.01 0.43
C GLY A 112 -15.49 4.33 -0.51
N MET A 113 -14.18 4.54 -0.34
CA MET A 113 -13.11 3.78 -1.01
C MET A 113 -12.88 2.40 -0.39
N VAL A 114 -13.16 2.20 0.90
CA VAL A 114 -12.89 0.93 1.61
C VAL A 114 -13.61 -0.26 0.94
N PRO A 115 -14.93 -0.21 0.68
CA PRO A 115 -15.62 -1.30 -0.03
C PRO A 115 -15.06 -1.56 -1.43
N ALA A 116 -14.57 -0.51 -2.11
CA ALA A 116 -13.97 -0.62 -3.44
C ALA A 116 -12.60 -1.32 -3.39
N TYR A 117 -11.74 -0.99 -2.42
CA TYR A 117 -10.48 -1.71 -2.19
C TYR A 117 -10.71 -3.17 -1.82
N GLN A 118 -11.66 -3.46 -0.94
CA GLN A 118 -12.04 -4.85 -0.61
C GLN A 118 -12.53 -5.63 -1.84
N ARG A 119 -13.21 -4.96 -2.78
CA ARG A 119 -13.64 -5.58 -4.04
C ARG A 119 -12.45 -5.78 -4.98
N ALA A 120 -11.59 -4.79 -5.17
CA ALA A 120 -10.36 -4.91 -5.95
C ALA A 120 -9.47 -6.05 -5.42
N TYR A 121 -9.20 -6.10 -4.13
CA TYR A 121 -8.36 -7.13 -3.52
C TYR A 121 -8.92 -8.55 -3.71
N ARG A 122 -10.25 -8.73 -3.67
CA ARG A 122 -10.90 -10.02 -3.95
C ARG A 122 -10.86 -10.43 -5.42
N LEU A 123 -10.84 -9.46 -6.33
CA LEU A 123 -10.76 -9.70 -7.78
C LEU A 123 -9.33 -9.88 -8.28
N ALA A 124 -8.33 -9.48 -7.48
CA ALA A 124 -6.93 -9.65 -7.81
C ALA A 124 -6.61 -11.13 -8.05
N SER A 125 -6.17 -11.42 -9.27
CA SER A 125 -5.83 -12.76 -9.77
C SER A 125 -4.33 -13.05 -9.64
N THR A 126 -3.52 -12.02 -9.49
CA THR A 126 -2.06 -12.12 -9.33
C THR A 126 -1.58 -11.49 -8.02
N GLU A 127 -0.40 -11.91 -7.56
CA GLU A 127 0.25 -11.27 -6.42
C GLU A 127 0.58 -9.81 -6.67
N LYS A 128 0.93 -9.46 -7.92
CA LYS A 128 1.16 -8.07 -8.31
C LYS A 128 -0.08 -7.22 -8.08
N GLU A 129 -1.24 -7.69 -8.53
CA GLU A 129 -2.52 -6.97 -8.35
C GLU A 129 -2.89 -6.80 -6.87
N LYS A 130 -2.64 -7.80 -6.02
CA LYS A 130 -2.84 -7.70 -4.57
C LYS A 130 -1.92 -6.65 -3.94
N VAL A 131 -0.64 -6.67 -4.29
CA VAL A 131 0.36 -5.71 -3.82
C VAL A 131 -0.01 -4.30 -4.28
N ASP A 132 -0.33 -4.11 -5.57
CA ASP A 132 -0.71 -2.82 -6.14
C ASP A 132 -1.97 -2.28 -5.44
N THR A 133 -2.97 -3.13 -5.19
CA THR A 133 -4.17 -2.76 -4.42
C THR A 133 -3.84 -2.34 -3.00
N PHE A 134 -3.01 -3.11 -2.30
CA PHE A 134 -2.66 -2.83 -0.90
C PHE A 134 -1.83 -1.55 -0.77
N VAL A 135 -0.82 -1.36 -1.63
CA VAL A 135 0.03 -0.17 -1.63
C VAL A 135 -0.79 1.08 -1.89
N ASP A 136 -1.67 1.04 -2.89
CA ASP A 136 -2.57 2.16 -3.23
C ASP A 136 -3.55 2.47 -2.08
N MET A 137 -4.12 1.44 -1.45
CA MET A 137 -4.95 1.62 -0.27
C MET A 137 -4.21 2.34 0.87
N THR A 138 -2.91 2.10 1.06
CA THR A 138 -2.14 2.78 2.11
C THR A 138 -1.97 4.29 1.88
N GLU A 139 -2.26 4.81 0.69
CA GLU A 139 -2.19 6.25 0.40
C GLU A 139 -3.10 7.09 1.29
N TYR A 140 -4.15 6.48 1.85
CA TYR A 140 -5.09 7.13 2.76
C TYR A 140 -4.53 7.35 4.18
N PHE A 141 -3.35 6.81 4.50
CA PHE A 141 -2.65 7.13 5.76
C PHE A 141 -1.76 8.35 5.60
N LYS A 142 -1.90 9.33 6.50
CA LYS A 142 -1.13 10.58 6.47
C LYS A 142 0.35 10.39 6.77
N ASP A 143 0.68 9.45 7.65
CA ASP A 143 2.06 9.21 8.09
C ASP A 143 2.79 8.27 7.12
N HIS A 144 3.76 8.83 6.40
CA HIS A 144 4.60 8.08 5.45
C HIS A 144 5.36 6.92 6.11
N ASP A 145 5.76 7.05 7.38
CA ASP A 145 6.44 5.97 8.09
C ASP A 145 5.54 4.78 8.32
N VAL A 146 4.32 5.03 8.75
CA VAL A 146 3.29 4.00 8.96
C VAL A 146 2.96 3.31 7.64
N ARG A 147 2.79 4.07 6.55
CA ARG A 147 2.61 3.49 5.20
C ARG A 147 3.72 2.50 4.86
N GLY A 148 4.97 2.92 5.05
CA GLY A 148 6.13 2.09 4.79
C GLY A 148 6.19 0.83 5.66
N VAL A 149 5.72 0.90 6.91
CA VAL A 149 5.61 -0.26 7.81
C VAL A 149 4.56 -1.25 7.31
N PHE A 150 3.35 -0.78 6.97
CA PHE A 150 2.29 -1.66 6.46
C PHE A 150 2.70 -2.35 5.16
N VAL A 151 3.32 -1.62 4.22
CA VAL A 151 3.84 -2.19 2.97
C VAL A 151 4.95 -3.21 3.24
N ARG A 152 5.87 -2.93 4.17
CA ARG A 152 6.91 -3.90 4.57
C ARG A 152 6.29 -5.16 5.16
N ALA A 153 5.33 -5.02 6.08
CA ALA A 153 4.62 -6.14 6.71
C ALA A 153 3.95 -7.03 5.65
N PHE A 154 3.23 -6.41 4.70
CA PHE A 154 2.53 -7.13 3.64
C PHE A 154 3.49 -7.84 2.67
N ASN A 155 4.58 -7.19 2.28
CA ASN A 155 5.54 -7.76 1.33
C ASN A 155 6.32 -8.94 1.92
N MET A 156 6.65 -8.90 3.22
CA MET A 156 7.37 -9.97 3.91
C MET A 156 6.47 -11.15 4.32
N ALA A 157 5.15 -10.96 4.32
CA ALA A 157 4.19 -11.98 4.72
C ALA A 157 3.98 -13.06 3.63
N THR A 158 3.56 -14.24 4.07
CA THR A 158 3.05 -15.28 3.17
C THR A 158 1.70 -14.89 2.57
N ASP A 159 1.30 -15.54 1.47
CA ASP A 159 0.03 -15.23 0.78
C ASP A 159 -1.20 -15.36 1.71
N GLN A 160 -1.20 -16.33 2.62
CA GLN A 160 -2.28 -16.51 3.59
C GLN A 160 -2.32 -15.35 4.60
N GLU A 161 -1.17 -14.89 5.06
CA GLU A 161 -1.05 -13.79 6.03
C GLU A 161 -1.35 -12.43 5.40
N ARG A 162 -1.02 -12.23 4.12
CA ARG A 162 -1.33 -10.99 3.37
C ARG A 162 -2.80 -10.63 3.45
N SER A 163 -3.70 -11.59 3.34
CA SER A 163 -5.15 -11.33 3.45
C SER A 163 -5.55 -10.87 4.86
N ARG A 164 -4.90 -11.41 5.90
CA ARG A 164 -5.10 -10.94 7.28
C ARG A 164 -4.57 -9.52 7.46
N ILE A 165 -3.36 -9.24 6.95
CA ILE A 165 -2.75 -7.91 7.02
C ILE A 165 -3.61 -6.89 6.28
N PHE A 166 -4.09 -7.22 5.08
CA PHE A 166 -5.02 -6.38 4.32
C PHE A 166 -6.22 -5.98 5.18
N ASN A 167 -6.91 -6.96 5.78
CA ASN A 167 -8.11 -6.69 6.58
C ASN A 167 -7.82 -5.86 7.85
N LEU A 168 -6.68 -6.11 8.51
CA LEU A 168 -6.28 -5.33 9.68
C LEU A 168 -6.00 -3.87 9.32
N VAL A 169 -5.24 -3.65 8.24
CA VAL A 169 -4.87 -2.31 7.76
C VAL A 169 -6.08 -1.57 7.22
N ASP A 170 -6.94 -2.22 6.44
CA ASP A 170 -8.22 -1.69 5.98
C ASP A 170 -9.11 -1.22 7.15
N GLY A 171 -9.16 -2.01 8.23
CA GLY A 171 -9.98 -1.71 9.41
C GLY A 171 -9.56 -0.48 10.22
N VAL A 172 -8.30 -0.03 10.07
CA VAL A 172 -7.79 1.18 10.73
C VAL A 172 -7.79 2.42 9.84
N ILE A 173 -8.27 2.32 8.59
CA ILE A 173 -8.45 3.50 7.74
C ILE A 173 -9.49 4.43 8.36
N GLY A 174 -9.14 5.70 8.49
CA GLY A 174 -10.00 6.73 9.12
C GLY A 174 -10.07 6.68 10.64
N ARG A 175 -9.36 5.76 11.30
CA ARG A 175 -9.20 5.73 12.76
C ARG A 175 -8.18 6.76 13.25
N ASP A 176 -8.09 6.93 14.57
CA ASP A 176 -7.13 7.87 15.15
C ASP A 176 -5.68 7.35 15.08
N ASP A 177 -4.71 8.26 15.13
CA ASP A 177 -3.29 7.96 14.97
C ASP A 177 -2.78 6.93 16.00
N SER A 178 -3.44 6.78 17.16
CA SER A 178 -3.07 5.78 18.17
C SER A 178 -3.42 4.37 17.74
N GLU A 179 -4.63 4.15 17.22
CA GLU A 179 -5.03 2.83 16.69
C GLU A 179 -4.12 2.42 15.53
N ILE A 180 -3.83 3.36 14.64
CA ILE A 180 -2.95 3.15 13.48
C ILE A 180 -1.52 2.82 13.92
N ALA A 181 -0.95 3.59 14.85
CA ALA A 181 0.41 3.36 15.34
C ALA A 181 0.54 2.06 16.15
N ASN A 182 -0.49 1.69 16.92
CA ASN A 182 -0.53 0.41 17.62
C ASN A 182 -0.48 -0.75 16.63
N LEU A 183 -1.33 -0.73 15.59
CA LEU A 183 -1.30 -1.78 14.58
C LEU A 183 0.06 -1.86 13.87
N ALA A 184 0.70 -0.72 13.58
CA ALA A 184 2.02 -0.71 12.98
C ALA A 184 3.06 -1.42 13.86
N VAL A 185 3.03 -1.20 15.17
CA VAL A 185 3.91 -1.90 16.13
C VAL A 185 3.54 -3.38 16.24
N ASP A 186 2.27 -3.73 16.27
CA ASP A 186 1.82 -5.14 16.33
C ASP A 186 2.25 -5.94 15.10
N LEU A 187 2.21 -5.33 13.91
CA LEU A 187 2.63 -5.95 12.67
C LEU A 187 4.16 -6.01 12.52
N CYS A 188 4.88 -5.01 13.04
CA CYS A 188 6.31 -4.84 12.84
C CYS A 188 6.99 -4.29 14.11
N PRO A 189 7.10 -5.08 15.18
CA PRO A 189 7.56 -4.59 16.48
C PRO A 189 9.02 -4.15 16.49
N GLU A 190 9.84 -4.69 15.57
CA GLU A 190 11.27 -4.37 15.41
C GLU A 190 11.53 -3.32 14.31
N ASP A 191 10.49 -2.77 13.67
CA ASP A 191 10.67 -1.69 12.72
C ASP A 191 10.70 -0.35 13.47
N TRP A 192 11.84 0.36 13.39
CA TRP A 192 12.01 1.62 14.09
C TRP A 192 10.94 2.66 13.74
N ARG A 193 10.39 2.62 12.51
CA ARG A 193 9.35 3.55 12.03
C ARG A 193 8.03 3.31 12.74
N ALA A 194 7.68 2.05 13.00
CA ALA A 194 6.50 1.67 13.75
C ALA A 194 6.60 2.19 15.19
N VAL A 195 7.73 1.89 15.84
CA VAL A 195 8.01 2.31 17.22
C VAL A 195 8.06 3.83 17.33
N PHE A 196 8.63 4.50 16.34
CA PHE A 196 8.70 5.96 16.28
C PHE A 196 7.33 6.61 16.06
N ALA A 197 6.49 6.06 15.18
CA ALA A 197 5.11 6.51 15.01
C ALA A 197 4.34 6.42 16.33
N TYR A 198 4.49 5.30 17.05
CA TYR A 198 3.92 5.13 18.37
C TYR A 198 4.49 6.13 19.39
N ALA A 199 5.80 6.38 19.39
CA ALA A 199 6.43 7.39 20.24
C ALA A 199 5.81 8.79 20.06
N LYS A 200 5.61 9.22 18.80
CA LYS A 200 4.99 10.51 18.46
C LYS A 200 3.58 10.64 19.03
N VAL A 201 2.77 9.59 18.98
CA VAL A 201 1.42 9.59 19.56
C VAL A 201 1.48 9.65 21.09
N ARG A 202 2.37 8.86 21.71
CA ARG A 202 2.49 8.77 23.18
C ARG A 202 3.13 10.00 23.81
N GLN A 203 3.80 10.85 23.04
CA GLN A 203 4.52 12.03 23.56
C GLN A 203 3.64 12.94 24.42
N ILE A 204 2.33 13.02 24.16
CA ILE A 204 1.36 13.81 24.95
C ILE A 204 1.41 13.49 26.45
N ARG A 205 1.79 12.26 26.82
CA ARG A 205 1.93 11.82 28.22
C ARG A 205 3.14 12.42 28.95
N ALA A 206 4.05 13.05 28.21
CA ALA A 206 5.19 13.78 28.73
C ALA A 206 4.98 15.31 28.71
N ARG A 207 3.83 15.79 28.22
CA ARG A 207 3.55 17.21 28.12
C ARG A 207 3.42 17.83 29.52
N TRP A 208 4.06 18.98 29.71
CA TRP A 208 4.14 19.72 30.96
C TRP A 208 4.74 18.96 32.14
N CYS A 209 5.45 17.85 31.89
CA CYS A 209 6.05 17.09 32.98
C CYS A 209 7.10 17.92 33.73
N GLN A 210 7.22 17.67 35.03
CA GLN A 210 8.28 18.21 35.89
C GLN A 210 9.08 17.07 36.48
N LEU A 211 10.33 17.31 36.83
CA LEU A 211 11.12 16.30 37.51
C LEU A 211 10.57 16.06 38.93
N GLU A 212 10.39 14.80 39.29
CA GLU A 212 10.01 14.34 40.62
C GLU A 212 11.28 13.95 41.41
N GLY A 213 11.34 14.31 42.68
CA GLY A 213 12.47 13.95 43.55
C GLY A 213 12.83 15.06 44.55
N GLY A 214 13.30 14.65 45.73
CA GLY A 214 13.78 15.58 46.76
C GLY A 214 15.21 16.06 46.51
N PHE A 215 15.58 17.16 47.16
CA PHE A 215 16.84 17.93 47.06
C PHE A 215 18.15 17.10 47.00
N PHE A 216 18.14 15.84 47.46
CA PHE A 216 19.33 14.98 47.57
C PHE A 216 19.47 13.86 46.52
N LYS A 217 18.40 13.47 45.78
CA LYS A 217 18.43 12.28 44.90
C LYS A 217 18.54 12.59 43.40
N GLY A 218 18.57 13.86 43.02
CA GLY A 218 18.41 14.28 41.62
C GLY A 218 16.97 14.06 41.16
N GLY A 219 16.48 14.93 40.28
CA GLY A 219 15.13 14.82 39.75
C GLY A 219 15.04 13.71 38.69
N SER A 220 13.99 12.90 38.72
CA SER A 220 13.64 11.89 37.71
C SER A 220 12.35 12.26 36.97
N LEU A 221 12.17 11.79 35.74
CA LEU A 221 10.90 11.96 35.05
C LEU A 221 9.78 11.19 35.77
N PRO A 222 8.54 11.73 35.79
CA PRO A 222 7.36 10.97 36.16
C PRO A 222 7.25 9.72 35.28
N LYS A 223 6.74 8.63 35.85
CA LYS A 223 6.65 7.33 35.14
C LYS A 223 6.04 7.43 33.72
N PRO A 224 4.93 8.15 33.48
CA PRO A 224 4.37 8.28 32.13
C PRO A 224 5.32 8.96 31.12
N ALA A 225 6.12 9.94 31.56
CA ALA A 225 7.08 10.62 30.71
C ALA A 225 8.33 9.76 30.47
N GLN A 226 8.77 9.01 31.48
CA GLN A 226 9.85 8.04 31.34
C GLN A 226 9.50 6.93 30.34
N GLU A 227 8.28 6.40 30.38
CA GLU A 227 7.79 5.42 29.39
C GLU A 227 7.91 5.97 27.96
N VAL A 228 7.63 7.27 27.75
CA VAL A 228 7.79 7.90 26.43
C VAL A 228 9.27 7.98 26.05
N VAL A 229 10.18 8.35 26.97
CA VAL A 229 11.63 8.35 26.72
C VAL A 229 12.08 6.97 26.26
N ASP A 230 11.65 5.92 26.95
CA ASP A 230 12.06 4.55 26.66
C ASP A 230 11.62 4.12 25.25
N ILE A 231 10.42 4.51 24.81
CA ILE A 231 9.94 4.24 23.43
C ILE A 231 10.79 4.98 22.39
N PHE A 232 11.11 6.27 22.60
CA PHE A 232 11.97 7.02 21.67
C PHE A 232 13.40 6.45 21.62
N VAL A 233 13.95 6.05 22.77
CA VAL A 233 15.28 5.43 22.83
C VAL A 233 15.29 4.09 22.09
N ARG A 234 14.25 3.26 22.26
CA ARG A 234 14.10 2.02 21.51
C ARG A 234 14.02 2.27 20.01
N ALA A 235 13.20 3.22 19.58
CA ALA A 235 13.12 3.61 18.17
C ALA A 235 14.49 4.07 17.63
N TYR A 236 15.23 4.87 18.40
CA TYR A 236 16.57 5.33 18.02
C TYR A 236 17.57 4.18 17.89
N GLN A 237 17.58 3.23 18.82
CA GLN A 237 18.46 2.06 18.76
C GLN A 237 18.16 1.17 17.56
N LEU A 238 16.88 0.91 17.27
CA LEU A 238 16.48 0.18 16.07
C LEU A 238 16.89 0.92 14.79
N ALA A 239 16.69 2.24 14.74
CA ALA A 239 17.09 3.07 13.60
C ALA A 239 18.61 3.10 13.39
N LYS A 240 19.40 3.05 14.46
CA LYS A 240 20.87 3.00 14.41
C LYS A 240 21.40 1.73 13.75
N ASN A 241 20.65 0.63 13.86
CA ASN A 241 21.03 -0.66 13.28
C ASN A 241 20.67 -0.76 11.78
N GLU A 242 19.88 0.17 11.23
CA GLU A 242 19.64 0.27 9.79
C GLU A 242 20.73 1.12 9.10
N GLN A 243 21.04 0.81 7.83
CA GLN A 243 21.97 1.59 7.04
C GLN A 243 21.41 2.98 6.70
N GLY A 244 22.27 4.01 6.68
CA GLY A 244 21.91 5.38 6.28
C GLY A 244 21.55 6.30 7.46
N ASN A 245 20.82 7.38 7.18
CA ASN A 245 20.53 8.45 8.15
C ASN A 245 19.20 8.25 8.90
N SER A 246 18.81 7.01 9.21
CA SER A 246 17.51 6.71 9.85
C SER A 246 17.32 7.41 11.20
N THR A 247 18.39 7.56 11.98
CA THR A 247 18.38 8.29 13.27
C THR A 247 18.14 9.79 13.12
N GLU A 248 18.54 10.40 11.99
CA GLU A 248 18.41 11.84 11.73
C GLU A 248 16.94 12.28 11.77
N ARG A 249 16.02 11.42 11.33
CA ARG A 249 14.57 11.71 11.34
C ARG A 249 14.02 11.81 12.76
N ILE A 250 14.49 10.96 13.65
CA ILE A 250 14.14 10.97 15.07
C ILE A 250 14.74 12.22 15.72
N GLU A 251 16.03 12.49 15.49
CA GLU A 251 16.72 13.67 16.02
C GLU A 251 16.03 14.98 15.57
N LYS A 252 15.62 15.07 14.30
CA LYS A 252 14.89 16.23 13.75
C LYS A 252 13.52 16.42 14.40
N HIS A 253 12.79 15.34 14.70
CA HIS A 253 11.52 15.45 15.43
C HIS A 253 11.74 15.91 16.87
N ILE A 254 12.76 15.41 17.55
CA ILE A 254 13.12 15.84 18.91
C ILE A 254 13.52 17.32 18.91
N GLU A 255 14.26 17.75 17.88
CA GLU A 255 14.60 19.16 17.69
C GLU A 255 13.34 20.02 17.54
N LYS A 256 12.41 19.62 16.68
CA LYS A 256 11.10 20.29 16.53
C LYS A 256 10.34 20.34 17.86
N LEU A 257 10.31 19.24 18.61
CA LEU A 257 9.63 19.15 19.90
C LEU A 257 10.27 20.08 20.94
N SER A 258 11.58 20.33 20.84
CA SER A 258 12.31 21.22 21.75
C SER A 258 11.89 22.70 21.66
N HIS A 259 11.25 23.09 20.55
CA HIS A 259 10.72 24.44 20.35
C HIS A 259 9.37 24.64 21.06
N ASP A 260 8.68 23.57 21.47
CA ASP A 260 7.47 23.65 22.27
C ASP A 260 7.83 23.62 23.76
N GLN A 261 7.61 24.75 24.44
CA GLN A 261 7.92 24.92 25.86
C GLN A 261 7.25 23.86 26.75
N SER A 262 6.11 23.32 26.32
CA SER A 262 5.40 22.28 27.06
C SER A 262 6.15 20.95 27.12
N TYR A 263 7.18 20.73 26.30
CA TYR A 263 8.00 19.52 26.31
C TYR A 263 9.44 19.74 26.76
N GLN A 264 9.80 20.94 27.23
CA GLN A 264 11.19 21.31 27.49
C GLN A 264 11.91 20.36 28.47
N VAL A 265 11.28 20.04 29.60
CA VAL A 265 11.83 19.11 30.61
C VAL A 265 12.01 17.71 30.01
N PHE A 266 10.99 17.21 29.33
CA PHE A 266 11.02 15.92 28.66
C PHE A 266 12.13 15.82 27.61
N VAL A 267 12.25 16.81 26.72
CA VAL A 267 13.24 16.81 25.64
C VAL A 267 14.67 16.86 26.18
N ASN A 268 14.91 17.60 27.27
CA ASN A 268 16.22 17.64 27.91
C ASN A 268 16.66 16.25 28.41
N GLU A 269 15.77 15.52 29.08
CA GLU A 269 16.05 14.16 29.54
C GLU A 269 16.13 13.16 28.39
N LEU A 270 15.26 13.28 27.38
CA LEU A 270 15.32 12.44 26.18
C LEU A 270 16.66 12.60 25.43
N ARG A 271 17.15 13.84 25.25
CA ARG A 271 18.47 14.09 24.63
C ARG A 271 19.60 13.47 25.44
N LYS A 272 19.56 13.52 26.77
CA LYS A 272 20.54 12.84 27.64
C LYS A 272 20.49 11.33 27.44
N ALA A 273 19.30 10.74 27.38
CA ALA A 273 19.14 9.30 27.17
C ALA A 273 19.67 8.86 25.79
N ILE A 274 19.34 9.58 24.72
CA ILE A 274 19.84 9.29 23.37
C ILE A 274 21.37 9.38 23.29
N LYS A 275 21.99 10.38 23.92
CA LYS A 275 23.45 10.51 23.97
C LYS A 275 24.15 9.30 24.61
N ARG A 276 23.48 8.55 25.50
CA ARG A 276 24.05 7.35 26.15
C ARG A 276 24.01 6.13 25.24
N VAL A 277 23.16 6.12 24.21
CA VAL A 277 23.00 4.99 23.27
C VAL A 277 23.53 5.30 21.86
N LYS A 278 23.88 6.56 21.59
CA LYS A 278 24.59 7.01 20.38
C LYS A 278 26.00 6.43 20.36
#